data_AF-A0A367B2W0-F1
#
_entry.id   AF-A0A367B2W0-F1
#
_cell.length_a   1.000
_cell.length_b   1.000
_cell.length_c   1.000
_cell.angle_alpha   90.00
_cell.angle_beta   90.00
_cell.angle_gamma   90.00
#
_symmetry.space_group_name_H-M   'P 1'
#
loop_
_entity.id
_entity.type
_entity.pdbx_description
1 polymer ?
#
loop_
_entity_poly.entity_id
_entity_poly.type
_entity_poly.pdbx_seq_one_letter_code
_entity_poly.pdbx_strand_id
1 'polypeptide(L)'
;MSARPWWEEFPGRLENELERLEAAGVRHVIDEGARAAGVVQLRVTAIGGQPTDLTVTFPDLYPFVRPSVRLTGADAATMTHHVHPFSGDLCLLGRATALWRTGDTLAWLLTTQLPRTLTAGQATTSSAEEIAAMSGVEQAQAEPWTDYYTCFAPGSMILVDSTWTLPAAATQGRLQLRLHRLDPAGVDNPPGIGFLHGAAFTIADKHGLPVGRLSGQNPDRFPLPYTGRWARLNAPVHADTPAAFLEAAKKVVPDLFDGGWQPAPRSAPGWDVQIVGLTFPEERVHRGTGDGWVFLVRLRQGGARPQPPRTGGRNRRPQAPTGRITTHLVRAGYAGRADMADRVPELAGLRARHVAVFGVGALGGTVVEHLARAGLGQLTVVDRDHLEPGNLVRHAAHLDMVGWSKAAVGSQIALRVAPEVIVSTAGYSLGAPRAQRSPDERNEIDIWNDVIDQVDLVVDCTAEKGLQQALAWLARRRGKPYLAASATNGGWGGRIVRLRPTPGAACWACLEYGLEDDSIPDPPAAPATAGVQPVGCADPTFTGTGFDIAEVAVHAARIAVATLLAGQPGGYLDSGHDLHMLALRTHDGVPVPPAWTGLELAVHPSCGGEH
;
A
#
# COMPACT_ATOMS: atom_id res chain seq x y z
N MET A 1 -1.29 21.39 32.06
CA MET A 1 -1.90 20.69 33.21
C MET A 1 -1.71 19.21 32.99
N SER A 2 -1.25 18.45 33.99
CA SER A 2 -1.23 16.98 33.88
C SER A 2 -2.67 16.48 33.73
N ALA A 3 -2.91 15.51 32.86
CA ALA A 3 -4.22 14.87 32.79
C ALA A 3 -4.53 14.19 34.15
N ARG A 4 -5.81 14.16 34.53
CA ARG A 4 -6.25 13.41 35.71
C ARG A 4 -6.14 11.91 35.42
N PRO A 5 -5.81 11.08 36.42
CA PRO A 5 -5.87 9.64 36.25
C PRO A 5 -7.27 9.17 35.84
N TRP A 6 -7.35 8.10 35.05
CA TRP A 6 -8.62 7.66 34.47
C TRP A 6 -9.69 7.31 35.52
N TRP A 7 -9.31 6.84 36.70
CA TRP A 7 -10.26 6.48 37.77
C TRP A 7 -10.84 7.71 38.48
N GLU A 8 -10.20 8.87 38.36
CA GLU A 8 -10.75 10.15 38.81
C GLU A 8 -11.64 10.77 37.72
N GLU A 9 -11.25 10.60 36.45
CA GLU A 9 -12.03 11.05 35.28
C GLU A 9 -13.32 10.23 35.12
N PHE A 10 -13.28 8.94 35.48
CA PHE A 10 -14.41 8.00 35.48
C PHE A 10 -14.69 7.44 36.87
N PRO A 11 -15.31 8.22 37.79
CA PRO A 11 -15.59 7.78 39.16
C PRO A 11 -16.41 6.48 39.18
N GLY A 12 -16.03 5.53 40.06
CA GLY A 12 -16.71 4.24 40.19
C GLY A 12 -16.22 3.16 39.22
N ARG A 13 -15.41 3.51 38.20
CA ARG A 13 -14.95 2.52 37.22
C ARG A 13 -13.95 1.54 37.83
N LEU A 14 -13.02 2.03 38.65
CA LEU A 14 -12.04 1.17 39.31
C LEU A 14 -12.74 0.24 40.31
N GLU A 15 -13.65 0.77 41.12
CA GLU A 15 -14.44 0.00 42.07
C GLU A 15 -15.20 -1.12 41.37
N ASN A 16 -15.90 -0.82 40.27
CA ASN A 16 -16.58 -1.84 39.48
C ASN A 16 -15.62 -2.90 38.88
N GLU A 17 -14.39 -2.55 38.48
CA GLU A 17 -13.42 -3.58 38.06
C GLU A 17 -13.05 -4.53 39.21
N LEU A 18 -12.77 -3.97 40.39
CA LEU A 18 -12.38 -4.75 41.57
C LEU A 18 -13.54 -5.66 42.02
N GLU A 19 -14.77 -5.15 42.07
CA GLU A 19 -15.98 -5.94 42.37
C GLU A 19 -16.17 -7.09 41.38
N ARG A 20 -15.93 -6.86 40.08
CA ARG A 20 -16.05 -7.90 39.04
C ARG A 20 -14.96 -8.96 39.17
N LEU A 21 -13.75 -8.57 39.56
CA LEU A 21 -12.66 -9.51 39.84
C LEU A 21 -12.98 -10.40 41.04
N GLU A 22 -13.48 -9.80 42.12
CA GLU A 22 -13.89 -10.54 43.32
C GLU A 22 -15.03 -11.52 43.01
N ALA A 23 -16.07 -11.05 42.29
CA ALA A 23 -17.18 -11.90 41.86
C ALA A 23 -16.75 -13.05 40.95
N ALA A 24 -15.68 -12.87 40.18
CA ALA A 24 -15.07 -13.90 39.33
C ALA A 24 -14.08 -14.82 40.09
N GLY A 25 -13.90 -14.63 41.40
CA GLY A 25 -12.98 -15.42 42.21
C GLY A 25 -11.49 -15.13 41.93
N VAL A 26 -11.16 -13.92 41.48
CA VAL A 26 -9.79 -13.47 41.19
C VAL A 26 -9.20 -12.76 42.41
N ARG A 27 -8.23 -13.40 43.07
CA ARG A 27 -7.49 -12.80 44.19
C ARG A 27 -6.40 -11.90 43.66
N HIS A 28 -6.41 -10.64 44.09
CA HIS A 28 -5.48 -9.62 43.61
C HIS A 28 -5.08 -8.65 44.72
N VAL A 29 -3.97 -7.94 44.52
CA VAL A 29 -3.48 -6.87 45.40
C VAL A 29 -3.13 -5.67 44.52
N ILE A 30 -3.62 -4.48 44.89
CA ILE A 30 -3.24 -3.23 44.23
C ILE A 30 -1.83 -2.84 44.66
N ASP A 31 -0.98 -2.47 43.71
CA ASP A 31 0.32 -1.85 44.01
C ASP A 31 0.12 -0.38 44.37
N GLU A 32 0.12 -0.08 45.67
CA GLU A 32 -0.05 1.28 46.19
C GLU A 32 1.12 2.22 45.81
N GLY A 33 2.31 1.68 45.55
CA GLY A 33 3.44 2.45 45.05
C GLY A 33 3.22 2.93 43.62
N ALA A 34 2.77 2.03 42.73
CA ALA A 34 2.37 2.38 41.37
C ALA A 34 1.19 3.36 41.36
N ARG A 35 0.20 3.13 42.25
CA ARG A 35 -0.98 3.99 42.38
C ARG A 35 -0.62 5.42 42.79
N ALA A 36 0.30 5.58 43.74
CA ALA A 36 0.82 6.88 44.14
C ALA A 36 1.56 7.60 42.99
N ALA A 37 2.11 6.84 42.03
CA ALA A 37 2.72 7.37 40.82
C ALA A 37 1.72 7.60 39.67
N GLY A 38 0.41 7.44 39.90
CA GLY A 38 -0.62 7.66 38.89
C GLY A 38 -0.85 6.47 37.96
N VAL A 39 -0.43 5.25 38.33
CA VAL A 39 -0.65 4.03 37.55
C VAL A 39 -1.43 3.00 38.39
N VAL A 40 -2.54 2.48 37.85
CA VAL A 40 -3.21 1.32 38.49
C VAL A 40 -2.54 0.04 38.00
N GLN A 41 -1.90 -0.65 38.92
CA GLN A 41 -1.28 -1.95 38.70
C GLN A 41 -1.79 -2.95 39.75
N LEU A 42 -2.13 -4.15 39.30
CA LEU A 42 -2.59 -5.24 40.15
C LEU A 42 -1.61 -6.41 40.06
N ARG A 43 -1.32 -7.02 41.21
CA ARG A 43 -0.75 -8.37 41.27
C ARG A 43 -1.86 -9.38 41.51
N VAL A 44 -2.16 -10.21 40.52
CA VAL A 44 -3.09 -11.33 40.66
C VAL A 44 -2.32 -12.52 41.23
N THR A 45 -2.87 -13.16 42.26
CA THR A 45 -2.23 -14.28 42.98
C THR A 45 -3.02 -15.59 42.87
N ALA A 46 -4.30 -15.53 42.49
CA ALA A 46 -5.09 -16.71 42.17
C ALA A 46 -6.31 -16.38 41.30
N ILE A 47 -6.73 -17.32 40.45
CA ILE A 47 -7.97 -17.25 39.66
C ILE A 47 -8.77 -18.54 39.91
N GLY A 48 -10.01 -18.43 40.39
CA GLY A 48 -10.86 -19.60 40.66
C GLY A 48 -10.26 -20.60 41.67
N GLY A 49 -9.40 -20.11 42.57
CA GLY A 49 -8.69 -20.93 43.57
C GLY A 49 -7.37 -21.55 43.08
N GLN A 50 -7.04 -21.47 41.80
CA GLN A 50 -5.72 -21.87 41.28
C GLN A 50 -4.68 -20.79 41.53
N PRO A 51 -3.52 -21.09 42.13
CA PRO A 51 -2.41 -20.15 42.25
C PRO A 51 -1.99 -19.65 40.87
N THR A 52 -1.81 -18.34 40.71
CA THR A 52 -1.48 -17.71 39.44
C THR A 52 -0.75 -16.42 39.73
N ASP A 53 0.45 -16.21 39.20
CA ASP A 53 1.22 -14.98 39.44
C ASP A 53 1.23 -14.13 38.17
N LEU A 54 0.41 -13.08 38.17
CA LEU A 54 0.30 -12.13 37.05
C LEU A 54 0.47 -10.70 37.55
N THR A 55 1.10 -9.90 36.70
CA THR A 55 1.09 -8.44 36.82
C THR A 55 0.14 -7.87 35.78
N VAL A 56 -0.83 -7.07 36.20
CA VAL A 56 -1.76 -6.37 35.30
C VAL A 56 -1.56 -4.88 35.42
N THR A 57 -1.37 -4.18 34.30
CA THR A 57 -1.22 -2.71 34.28
C THR A 57 -2.33 -2.10 33.44
N PHE A 58 -3.06 -1.15 34.03
CA PHE A 58 -4.10 -0.40 33.33
C PHE A 58 -3.45 0.81 32.60
N PRO A 59 -3.80 1.06 31.33
CA PRO A 59 -3.29 2.21 30.59
C PRO A 59 -3.98 3.51 31.04
N ASP A 60 -3.36 4.65 30.76
CA ASP A 60 -3.92 5.97 31.06
C ASP A 60 -5.25 6.23 30.31
N LEU A 61 -5.46 5.57 29.17
CA LEU A 61 -6.68 5.67 28.35
C LEU A 61 -7.74 4.61 28.70
N TYR A 62 -7.63 3.94 29.85
CA TYR A 62 -8.69 3.04 30.31
C TYR A 62 -10.01 3.84 30.53
N PRO A 63 -11.20 3.32 30.15
CA PRO A 63 -11.50 1.98 29.64
C PRO A 63 -11.50 1.82 28.11
N PHE A 64 -10.96 2.77 27.34
CA PHE A 64 -10.95 2.68 25.87
C PHE A 64 -9.87 1.73 25.34
N VAL A 65 -8.79 1.54 26.11
CA VAL A 65 -7.70 0.62 25.80
C VAL A 65 -7.62 -0.44 26.90
N ARG A 66 -7.41 -1.69 26.49
CA ARG A 66 -7.32 -2.84 27.39
C ARG A 66 -6.13 -2.75 28.36
N PRO A 67 -6.22 -3.38 29.56
CA PRO A 67 -5.07 -3.59 30.42
C PRO A 67 -4.04 -4.53 29.78
N SER A 68 -2.75 -4.35 30.08
CA SER A 68 -1.71 -5.32 29.78
C SER A 68 -1.64 -6.37 30.89
N VAL A 69 -1.47 -7.64 30.52
CA VAL A 69 -1.37 -8.76 31.47
C VAL A 69 -0.06 -9.48 31.21
N ARG A 70 0.77 -9.64 32.24
CA ARG A 70 2.10 -10.27 32.16
C ARG A 70 2.18 -11.45 33.10
N LEU A 71 2.72 -12.57 32.62
CA LEU A 71 3.08 -13.72 33.46
C LEU A 71 4.37 -13.44 34.22
N THR A 72 4.38 -13.76 35.51
CA THR A 72 5.59 -13.74 36.33
C THR A 72 5.90 -15.16 36.82
N GLY A 73 7.17 -15.56 36.78
CA GLY A 73 7.60 -16.89 37.26
C GLY A 73 7.73 -17.98 36.19
N ALA A 74 7.56 -19.25 36.59
CA ALA A 74 7.90 -20.43 35.78
C ALA A 74 7.00 -20.62 34.54
N ASP A 75 5.73 -20.23 34.61
CA ASP A 75 4.78 -20.39 33.49
C ASP A 75 5.13 -19.49 32.31
N ALA A 76 5.72 -18.31 32.54
CA ALA A 76 6.22 -17.43 31.49
C ALA A 76 7.30 -18.10 30.63
N ALA A 77 8.11 -19.00 31.21
CA ALA A 77 9.18 -19.70 30.51
C ALA A 77 8.67 -20.82 29.58
N THR A 78 7.40 -21.20 29.69
CA THR A 78 6.77 -22.24 28.86
C THR A 78 6.04 -21.68 27.63
N MET A 79 5.89 -20.36 27.54
CA MET A 79 5.19 -19.70 26.44
C MET A 79 6.12 -19.57 25.23
N THR A 80 5.66 -20.09 24.09
CA THR A 80 6.35 -20.00 22.79
C THR A 80 5.61 -19.08 21.80
N HIS A 81 4.32 -18.85 22.03
CA HIS A 81 3.43 -17.96 21.25
C HIS A 81 2.54 -17.12 22.19
N HIS A 82 1.90 -16.07 21.66
CA HIS A 82 1.03 -15.13 22.38
C HIS A 82 1.69 -14.42 23.55
N VAL A 83 3.00 -14.22 23.48
CA VAL A 83 3.79 -13.53 24.48
C VAL A 83 4.73 -12.54 23.80
N HIS A 84 4.71 -11.30 24.28
CA HIS A 84 5.61 -10.27 23.78
C HIS A 84 7.05 -10.61 24.16
N PRO A 85 7.99 -10.74 23.21
CA PRO A 85 9.31 -11.31 23.46
C PRO A 85 10.20 -10.47 24.40
N PHE A 86 9.96 -9.15 24.49
CA PHE A 86 10.71 -8.24 25.37
C PHE A 86 10.03 -7.95 26.71
N SER A 87 8.74 -7.59 26.71
CA SER A 87 8.02 -7.23 27.94
C SER A 87 7.44 -8.43 28.68
N GLY A 88 7.21 -9.57 28.01
CA GLY A 88 6.51 -10.73 28.56
C GLY A 88 4.99 -10.53 28.67
N ASP A 89 4.44 -9.46 28.12
CA ASP A 89 3.00 -9.21 28.13
C ASP A 89 2.28 -10.18 27.18
N LEU A 90 1.14 -10.71 27.61
CA LEU A 90 0.36 -11.68 26.87
C LEU A 90 -0.53 -11.03 25.81
N CYS A 91 -0.64 -11.69 24.66
CA CYS A 91 -1.56 -11.34 23.59
C CYS A 91 -2.96 -11.96 23.83
N LEU A 92 -3.61 -11.57 24.93
CA LEU A 92 -4.93 -12.08 25.32
C LEU A 92 -6.05 -11.76 24.32
N LEU A 93 -5.83 -10.73 23.50
CA LEU A 93 -6.69 -10.35 22.39
C LEU A 93 -5.77 -9.99 21.21
N GLY A 94 -6.27 -10.15 19.99
CA GLY A 94 -5.57 -9.71 18.78
C GLY A 94 -5.14 -8.23 18.85
N ARG A 95 -4.20 -7.83 18.00
CA ARG A 95 -3.58 -6.50 18.06
C ARG A 95 -4.57 -5.35 17.83
N ALA A 96 -5.67 -5.59 17.11
CA ALA A 96 -6.69 -4.58 16.86
C ALA A 96 -7.37 -4.14 18.17
N THR A 97 -7.33 -2.84 18.47
CA THR A 97 -7.99 -2.25 19.64
C THR A 97 -9.50 -2.46 19.63
N ALA A 98 -10.11 -2.63 18.44
CA ALA A 98 -11.53 -2.92 18.27
C ALA A 98 -12.00 -4.25 18.90
N LEU A 99 -11.07 -5.14 19.25
CA LEU A 99 -11.39 -6.39 19.98
C LEU A 99 -11.64 -6.17 21.47
N TRP A 100 -11.30 -4.99 21.99
CA TRP A 100 -11.65 -4.55 23.34
C TRP A 100 -12.81 -3.56 23.26
N ARG A 101 -13.89 -3.85 23.96
CA ARG A 101 -15.03 -2.95 24.10
C ARG A 101 -14.92 -2.21 25.41
N THR A 102 -15.39 -0.96 25.45
CA THR A 102 -15.39 -0.13 26.67
C THR A 102 -16.14 -0.79 27.84
N GLY A 103 -17.09 -1.68 27.56
CA GLY A 103 -17.83 -2.46 28.55
C GLY A 103 -17.15 -3.75 29.01
N ASP A 104 -16.07 -4.18 28.35
CA ASP A 104 -15.30 -5.35 28.77
C ASP A 104 -14.56 -5.05 30.08
N THR A 105 -14.23 -6.10 30.83
CA THR A 105 -13.61 -6.02 32.15
C THR A 105 -12.36 -6.87 32.21
N LEU A 106 -11.46 -6.55 33.15
CA LEU A 106 -10.30 -7.40 33.42
C LEU A 106 -10.73 -8.80 33.87
N ALA A 107 -11.81 -8.90 34.65
CA ALA A 107 -12.34 -10.17 35.11
C ALA A 107 -12.70 -11.11 33.95
N TRP A 108 -13.39 -10.60 32.93
CA TRP A 108 -13.66 -11.36 31.71
C TRP A 108 -12.38 -11.76 30.99
N LEU A 109 -11.44 -10.83 30.84
CA LEU A 109 -10.18 -11.05 30.15
C LEU A 109 -9.38 -12.20 30.80
N LEU A 110 -9.30 -12.22 32.13
CA LEU A 110 -8.58 -13.23 32.90
C LEU A 110 -9.30 -14.58 33.00
N THR A 111 -10.64 -14.60 33.00
CA THR A 111 -11.40 -15.85 33.14
C THR A 111 -11.75 -16.51 31.81
N THR A 112 -11.79 -15.73 30.72
CA THR A 112 -12.22 -16.22 29.41
C THR A 112 -11.08 -16.30 28.41
N GLN A 113 -10.25 -15.27 28.31
CA GLN A 113 -9.20 -15.19 27.27
C GLN A 113 -7.87 -15.77 27.73
N LEU A 114 -7.47 -15.54 28.98
CA LEU A 114 -6.21 -16.05 29.52
C LEU A 114 -6.09 -17.58 29.41
N PRO A 115 -7.08 -18.42 29.78
CA PRO A 115 -6.95 -19.88 29.63
C PRO A 115 -6.73 -20.32 28.19
N ARG A 116 -7.41 -19.67 27.23
CA ARG A 116 -7.24 -19.93 25.79
C ARG A 116 -5.84 -19.55 25.33
N THR A 117 -5.37 -18.38 25.77
CA THR A 117 -4.04 -17.86 25.41
C THR A 117 -2.92 -18.74 25.97
N LEU A 118 -3.03 -19.20 27.23
CA LEU A 118 -2.07 -20.12 27.81
C LEU A 118 -2.05 -21.45 27.06
N THR A 119 -3.22 -22.01 26.75
CA THR A 119 -3.35 -23.26 25.97
C THR A 119 -2.67 -23.13 24.61
N ALA A 120 -2.95 -22.04 23.89
CA ALA A 120 -2.40 -21.79 22.56
C ALA A 120 -0.90 -21.46 22.58
N GLY A 121 -0.44 -20.72 23.60
CA GLY A 121 0.95 -20.27 23.74
C GLY A 121 1.92 -21.35 24.22
N GLN A 122 1.42 -22.34 24.97
CA GLN A 122 2.20 -23.49 25.44
C GLN A 122 2.22 -24.65 24.43
N ALA A 123 1.38 -24.61 23.41
CA ALA A 123 1.35 -25.63 22.38
C ALA A 123 2.60 -25.57 21.49
N THR A 124 3.31 -26.69 21.37
CA THR A 124 4.53 -26.84 20.55
C THR A 124 4.26 -27.02 19.05
N THR A 125 2.98 -27.03 18.65
CA THR A 125 2.38 -27.31 17.32
C THR A 125 3.36 -27.71 16.23
N SER A 126 3.44 -29.02 15.97
CA SER A 126 4.30 -29.62 14.94
C SER A 126 3.53 -30.37 13.85
N SER A 127 2.22 -30.58 14.03
CA SER A 127 1.36 -31.29 13.07
C SER A 127 0.13 -30.49 12.63
N ALA A 128 -0.41 -30.81 11.45
CA ALA A 128 -1.59 -30.16 10.89
C ALA A 128 -2.86 -30.38 11.74
N GLU A 129 -2.97 -31.53 12.43
CA GLU A 129 -4.08 -31.83 13.33
C GLU A 129 -4.04 -30.98 14.61
N GLU A 130 -2.85 -30.72 15.17
CA GLU A 130 -2.68 -29.82 16.31
C GLU A 130 -3.02 -28.36 15.94
N ILE A 131 -2.65 -27.92 14.74
CA ILE A 131 -3.02 -26.59 14.24
C ILE A 131 -4.54 -26.49 14.05
N ALA A 132 -5.18 -27.52 13.50
CA ALA A 132 -6.64 -27.57 13.37
C ALA A 132 -7.35 -27.55 14.73
N ALA A 133 -6.79 -28.20 15.75
CA ALA A 133 -7.31 -28.19 17.11
C ALA A 133 -7.25 -26.81 17.79
N MET A 134 -6.37 -25.91 17.33
CA MET A 134 -6.29 -24.51 17.81
C MET A 134 -7.31 -23.58 17.14
N SER A 135 -8.02 -24.05 16.11
CA SER A 135 -9.08 -23.28 15.45
C SER A 135 -10.20 -22.93 16.43
N GLY A 136 -10.43 -21.63 16.66
CA GLY A 136 -11.42 -21.12 17.62
C GLY A 136 -10.92 -20.97 19.05
N VAL A 137 -9.71 -21.44 19.35
CA VAL A 137 -8.99 -21.16 20.61
C VAL A 137 -8.19 -19.86 20.47
N GLU A 138 -7.52 -19.68 19.34
CA GLU A 138 -6.73 -18.48 19.01
C GLU A 138 -7.19 -17.83 17.70
N GLN A 139 -6.77 -16.58 17.48
CA GLN A 139 -6.92 -15.93 16.19
C GLN A 139 -5.80 -16.38 15.26
N ALA A 140 -6.13 -16.66 14.00
CA ALA A 140 -5.16 -17.01 12.98
C ALA A 140 -4.33 -15.78 12.58
N GLN A 141 -3.33 -15.44 13.40
CA GLN A 141 -2.44 -14.32 13.24
C GLN A 141 -0.99 -14.80 13.38
N ALA A 142 -0.10 -14.30 12.52
CA ALA A 142 1.34 -14.52 12.65
C ALA A 142 1.94 -13.56 13.69
N GLU A 143 2.97 -14.02 14.41
CA GLU A 143 3.73 -13.22 15.38
C GLU A 143 5.19 -13.03 14.94
N PRO A 144 5.46 -12.29 13.84
CA PRO A 144 6.81 -12.05 13.39
C PRO A 144 7.59 -11.27 14.45
N TRP A 145 8.79 -11.73 14.77
CA TRP A 145 9.73 -11.06 15.65
C TRP A 145 10.05 -9.64 15.18
N THR A 146 10.13 -9.46 13.86
CA THR A 146 10.41 -8.18 13.23
C THR A 146 9.41 -7.09 13.62
N ASP A 147 8.17 -7.44 14.00
CA ASP A 147 7.16 -6.46 14.43
C ASP A 147 7.33 -5.99 15.88
N TYR A 148 8.12 -6.70 16.70
CA TYR A 148 8.31 -6.36 18.11
C TYR A 148 9.51 -5.44 18.36
N TYR A 149 10.42 -5.31 17.40
CA TYR A 149 11.56 -4.39 17.52
C TYR A 149 11.11 -2.94 17.37
N THR A 150 11.49 -2.10 18.33
CA THR A 150 11.20 -0.65 18.32
C THR A 150 12.42 0.18 17.95
N CYS A 151 13.61 -0.41 17.95
CA CYS A 151 14.86 0.29 17.64
C CYS A 151 15.13 0.57 16.14
N PHE A 152 14.12 0.38 15.27
CA PHE A 152 14.24 0.75 13.86
C PHE A 152 14.40 2.25 13.70
N ALA A 153 15.28 2.64 12.77
CA ALA A 153 15.43 4.01 12.35
C ALA A 153 14.12 4.51 11.71
N PRO A 154 13.47 5.55 12.28
CA PRO A 154 12.18 6.02 11.80
C PRO A 154 12.19 6.38 10.31
N GLY A 155 11.09 6.05 9.62
CA GLY A 155 10.87 6.38 8.22
C GLY A 155 11.84 5.74 7.22
N SER A 156 12.70 4.81 7.66
CA SER A 156 13.72 4.18 6.81
C SER A 156 13.36 2.74 6.50
N MET A 157 13.55 2.31 5.24
CA MET A 157 13.13 0.99 4.78
C MET A 157 13.96 0.47 3.61
N ILE A 158 14.19 -0.84 3.59
CA ILE A 158 14.72 -1.55 2.42
C ILE A 158 13.68 -2.56 1.95
N LEU A 159 13.25 -2.44 0.70
CA LEU A 159 12.31 -3.36 0.08
C LEU A 159 12.98 -4.70 -0.25
N VAL A 160 12.28 -5.79 0.06
CA VAL A 160 12.66 -7.18 -0.19
C VAL A 160 11.47 -7.93 -0.81
N ASP A 161 11.70 -9.16 -1.24
CA ASP A 161 10.66 -10.01 -1.82
C ASP A 161 10.44 -11.21 -0.91
N SER A 162 9.20 -11.42 -0.47
CA SER A 162 8.91 -12.50 0.46
C SER A 162 8.99 -13.89 -0.19
N THR A 163 9.06 -13.96 -1.52
CA THR A 163 9.18 -15.22 -2.30
C THR A 163 10.62 -15.75 -2.42
N TRP A 164 11.61 -15.06 -1.85
CA TRP A 164 12.97 -15.56 -1.83
C TRP A 164 13.08 -16.88 -1.06
N THR A 165 13.54 -17.92 -1.74
CA THR A 165 13.82 -19.23 -1.14
C THR A 165 15.32 -19.42 -0.99
N LEU A 166 15.85 -19.07 0.17
CA LEU A 166 17.27 -19.20 0.46
C LEU A 166 17.63 -20.65 0.82
N PRO A 167 18.62 -21.28 0.16
CA PRO A 167 19.09 -22.60 0.57
C PRO A 167 19.61 -22.58 2.01
N ALA A 168 19.34 -23.62 2.81
CA ALA A 168 19.80 -23.70 4.20
C ALA A 168 21.34 -23.61 4.33
N ALA A 169 22.07 -24.07 3.31
CA ALA A 169 23.55 -23.99 3.25
C ALA A 169 24.06 -22.56 2.94
N ALA A 170 23.21 -21.67 2.41
CA ALA A 170 23.56 -20.28 2.16
C ALA A 170 23.43 -19.49 3.47
N THR A 171 24.54 -19.42 4.21
CA THR A 171 24.59 -18.70 5.50
C THR A 171 25.03 -17.25 5.35
N GLN A 172 25.60 -16.87 4.21
CA GLN A 172 26.06 -15.52 3.92
C GLN A 172 26.22 -15.28 2.42
N GLY A 173 26.33 -14.01 2.03
CA GLY A 173 26.60 -13.63 0.65
C GLY A 173 26.55 -12.13 0.38
N ARG A 174 26.13 -11.77 -0.83
CA ARG A 174 26.08 -10.39 -1.32
C ARG A 174 24.68 -9.96 -1.74
N LEU A 175 24.43 -8.67 -1.58
CA LEU A 175 23.23 -7.98 -2.03
C LEU A 175 23.61 -6.93 -3.08
N GLN A 176 22.82 -6.83 -4.14
CA GLN A 176 22.81 -5.64 -5.00
C GLN A 176 21.59 -4.81 -4.63
N LEU A 177 21.84 -3.62 -4.10
CA LEU A 177 20.82 -2.69 -3.67
C LEU A 177 20.75 -1.52 -4.63
N ARG A 178 19.56 -0.93 -4.75
CA ARG A 178 19.41 0.40 -5.31
C ARG A 178 18.58 1.25 -4.35
N LEU A 179 19.08 2.43 -4.02
CA LEU A 179 18.43 3.36 -3.10
C LEU A 179 17.74 4.47 -3.88
N HIS A 180 16.55 4.85 -3.40
CA HIS A 180 15.86 6.06 -3.83
C HIS A 180 16.37 7.28 -3.04
N ARG A 181 16.65 7.07 -1.74
CA ARG A 181 17.18 8.09 -0.84
C ARG A 181 18.25 7.52 0.07
N LEU A 182 19.29 8.32 0.29
CA LEU A 182 20.29 8.15 1.34
C LEU A 182 20.75 9.53 1.83
N ASP A 183 20.38 9.91 3.04
CA ASP A 183 20.75 11.16 3.71
C ASP A 183 21.33 10.88 5.11
N PRO A 184 22.61 10.52 5.22
CA PRO A 184 23.27 10.23 6.49
C PRO A 184 23.21 11.34 7.54
N ALA A 185 23.07 12.61 7.12
CA ALA A 185 22.96 13.75 8.03
C ALA A 185 21.56 13.87 8.64
N GLY A 186 20.54 13.34 7.96
CA GLY A 186 19.15 13.39 8.38
C GLY A 186 18.71 12.27 9.33
N VAL A 187 19.64 11.48 9.87
CA VAL A 187 19.34 10.40 10.83
C VAL A 187 18.63 10.94 12.08
N ASP A 188 19.08 12.10 12.58
CA ASP A 188 18.56 12.73 13.79
C ASP A 188 17.49 13.80 13.49
N ASN A 189 17.09 13.97 12.22
CA ASN A 189 16.04 14.91 11.85
C ASN A 189 14.69 14.45 12.46
N PRO A 190 13.80 15.40 12.81
CA PRO A 190 12.51 15.08 13.41
C PRO A 190 11.72 14.05 12.58
N PRO A 191 10.88 13.22 13.23
CA PRO A 191 10.27 12.06 12.59
C PRO A 191 9.39 12.46 11.40
N GLY A 192 9.55 11.77 10.27
CA GLY A 192 8.63 11.84 9.14
C GLY A 192 9.25 11.48 7.79
N ILE A 193 10.54 11.78 7.59
CA ILE A 193 11.27 11.51 6.34
C ILE A 193 12.55 10.75 6.70
N GLY A 194 12.54 9.42 6.62
CA GLY A 194 13.70 8.63 7.02
C GLY A 194 14.92 8.85 6.14
N PHE A 195 16.09 8.55 6.72
CA PHE A 195 17.38 8.78 6.11
C PHE A 195 17.69 7.81 4.95
N LEU A 196 17.02 6.65 4.89
CA LEU A 196 17.27 5.65 3.86
C LEU A 196 15.97 5.05 3.32
N HIS A 197 15.82 5.03 2.00
CA HIS A 197 14.78 4.27 1.32
C HIS A 197 15.38 3.60 0.09
N GLY A 198 15.18 2.29 -0.06
CA GLY A 198 15.73 1.55 -1.18
C GLY A 198 15.18 0.14 -1.29
N ALA A 199 15.78 -0.66 -2.16
CA ALA A 199 15.38 -2.03 -2.41
C ALA A 199 16.61 -2.92 -2.65
N ALA A 200 16.57 -4.16 -2.17
CA ALA A 200 17.54 -5.19 -2.49
C ALA A 200 17.05 -5.95 -3.73
N PHE A 201 17.65 -5.69 -4.89
CA PHE A 201 17.18 -6.21 -6.17
C PHE A 201 17.66 -7.62 -6.48
N THR A 202 18.87 -7.98 -6.05
CA THR A 202 19.39 -9.34 -6.20
C THR A 202 20.09 -9.76 -4.94
N ILE A 203 19.95 -11.03 -4.60
CA ILE A 203 20.68 -11.69 -3.53
C ILE A 203 21.47 -12.85 -4.11
N ALA A 204 22.73 -12.95 -3.72
CA ALA A 204 23.63 -14.02 -4.11
C ALA A 204 24.32 -14.61 -2.88
N ASP A 205 24.68 -15.89 -2.92
CA ASP A 205 25.44 -16.53 -1.85
C ASP A 205 26.92 -16.08 -1.83
N LYS A 206 27.72 -16.67 -0.94
CA LYS A 206 29.16 -16.38 -0.81
C LYS A 206 29.99 -16.69 -2.06
N HIS A 207 29.50 -17.57 -2.94
CA HIS A 207 30.14 -17.94 -4.20
C HIS A 207 29.66 -17.08 -5.38
N GLY A 208 28.68 -16.21 -5.15
CA GLY A 208 28.09 -15.34 -6.18
C GLY A 208 26.95 -16.00 -6.95
N LEU A 209 26.45 -17.16 -6.52
CA LEU A 209 25.30 -17.80 -7.14
C LEU A 209 24.02 -17.03 -6.74
N PRO A 210 23.16 -16.61 -7.70
CA PRO A 210 21.93 -15.91 -7.37
C PRO A 210 20.96 -16.83 -6.63
N VAL A 211 20.45 -16.37 -5.49
CA VAL A 211 19.49 -17.12 -4.65
C VAL A 211 18.12 -16.43 -4.55
N GLY A 212 17.95 -15.27 -5.19
CA GLY A 212 16.70 -14.51 -5.18
C GLY A 212 16.81 -13.19 -5.94
N ARG A 213 15.66 -12.70 -6.39
CA ARG A 213 15.53 -11.42 -7.11
C ARG A 213 14.25 -10.73 -6.69
N LEU A 214 14.29 -9.42 -6.48
CA LEU A 214 13.09 -8.64 -6.23
C LEU A 214 12.25 -8.53 -7.50
N SER A 215 11.00 -8.96 -7.39
CA SER A 215 10.01 -8.88 -8.44
C SER A 215 9.13 -7.63 -8.25
N GLY A 216 8.54 -7.11 -9.35
CA GLY A 216 7.48 -6.11 -9.24
C GLY A 216 7.93 -4.70 -8.91
N GLN A 217 9.23 -4.47 -8.78
CA GLN A 217 9.80 -3.14 -8.60
C GLN A 217 10.67 -2.79 -9.80
N ASN A 218 10.60 -1.53 -10.23
CA ASN A 218 11.43 -1.02 -11.34
C ASN A 218 12.76 -0.44 -10.79
N PRO A 219 13.91 -1.07 -11.11
CA PRO A 219 15.22 -0.59 -10.67
C PRO A 219 15.50 0.88 -10.99
N ASP A 220 14.98 1.40 -12.10
CA ASP A 220 15.30 2.75 -12.58
C ASP A 220 14.66 3.86 -11.73
N ARG A 221 13.67 3.52 -10.91
CA ARG A 221 13.13 4.42 -9.88
C ARG A 221 14.00 4.54 -8.62
N PHE A 222 15.05 3.72 -8.54
CA PHE A 222 16.05 3.72 -7.47
C PHE A 222 17.43 4.10 -8.08
N PRO A 223 17.74 5.39 -8.22
CA PRO A 223 18.89 5.84 -9.02
C PRO A 223 20.26 5.56 -8.38
N LEU A 224 20.33 5.22 -7.09
CA LEU A 224 21.60 5.11 -6.35
C LEU A 224 22.03 3.64 -6.17
N PRO A 225 22.97 3.10 -6.96
CA PRO A 225 23.41 1.72 -6.81
C PRO A 225 24.34 1.56 -5.59
N TYR A 226 24.11 0.51 -4.81
CA TYR A 226 24.93 0.11 -3.67
C TYR A 226 25.09 -1.41 -3.63
N THR A 227 26.18 -1.87 -3.03
CA THR A 227 26.36 -3.28 -2.70
C THR A 227 26.25 -3.49 -1.20
N GLY A 228 25.76 -4.66 -0.80
CA GLY A 228 25.68 -5.05 0.61
C GLY A 228 26.20 -6.47 0.80
N ARG A 229 26.41 -6.84 2.06
CA ARG A 229 26.57 -8.23 2.45
C ARG A 229 25.32 -8.70 3.17
N TRP A 230 25.12 -10.00 3.26
CA TRP A 230 24.08 -10.55 4.12
C TRP A 230 24.57 -11.78 4.87
N ALA A 231 23.94 -12.06 6.01
CA ALA A 231 24.19 -13.24 6.82
C ALA A 231 22.88 -13.78 7.42
N ARG A 232 22.82 -15.11 7.61
CA ARG A 232 21.74 -15.83 8.27
C ARG A 232 22.08 -16.03 9.75
N LEU A 233 21.24 -15.54 10.64
CA LEU A 233 21.30 -15.86 12.06
C LEU A 233 20.47 -17.12 12.32
N ASN A 234 20.83 -17.87 13.37
CA ASN A 234 20.14 -19.11 13.73
C ASN A 234 18.80 -18.88 14.43
N ALA A 235 18.59 -17.68 14.98
CA ALA A 235 17.40 -17.27 15.71
C ALA A 235 17.25 -15.74 15.69
N PRO A 236 16.06 -15.21 16.00
CA PRO A 236 15.86 -13.79 16.26
C PRO A 236 16.79 -13.23 17.35
N VAL A 237 17.05 -11.94 17.32
CA VAL A 237 17.88 -11.26 18.33
C VAL A 237 17.01 -10.91 19.53
N HIS A 238 17.32 -11.46 20.71
CA HIS A 238 16.59 -11.21 21.97
C HIS A 238 17.01 -9.90 22.65
N ALA A 239 17.16 -8.82 21.89
CA ALA A 239 17.43 -7.48 22.40
C ALA A 239 17.04 -6.43 21.36
N ASP A 240 16.43 -5.34 21.82
CA ASP A 240 15.91 -4.27 20.96
C ASP A 240 16.90 -3.10 20.83
N THR A 241 18.12 -3.38 20.39
CA THR A 241 19.13 -2.34 20.11
C THR A 241 19.96 -2.67 18.87
N PRO A 242 20.35 -1.69 18.03
CA PRO A 242 21.19 -1.95 16.86
C PRO A 242 22.54 -2.59 17.20
N ALA A 243 23.08 -2.29 18.39
CA ALA A 243 24.33 -2.88 18.89
C ALA A 243 24.21 -4.40 19.12
N ALA A 244 23.07 -4.87 19.62
CA ALA A 244 22.86 -6.30 19.82
C ALA A 244 22.84 -7.09 18.51
N PHE A 245 22.21 -6.54 17.47
CA PHE A 245 22.23 -7.13 16.12
C PHE A 245 23.64 -7.18 15.53
N LEU A 246 24.43 -6.11 15.73
CA LEU A 246 25.83 -6.07 15.30
C LEU A 246 26.64 -7.19 15.95
N GLU A 247 26.49 -7.39 17.26
CA GLU A 247 27.20 -8.45 17.99
C GLU A 247 26.70 -9.85 17.62
N ALA A 248 25.39 -10.04 17.43
CA ALA A 248 24.83 -11.30 16.96
C ALA A 248 25.38 -11.69 15.57
N ALA A 249 25.45 -10.72 14.66
CA ALA A 249 25.97 -10.93 13.32
C ALA A 249 27.46 -11.30 13.31
N LYS A 250 28.29 -10.61 14.11
CA LYS A 250 29.73 -10.94 14.24
C LYS A 250 29.99 -12.33 14.82
N LYS A 251 29.11 -12.83 15.69
CA LYS A 251 29.24 -14.19 16.25
C LYS A 251 29.08 -15.26 15.18
N VAL A 252 28.21 -15.04 14.20
CA VAL A 252 27.95 -16.00 13.12
C VAL A 252 28.95 -15.85 11.96
N VAL A 253 29.25 -14.61 11.59
CA VAL A 253 30.20 -14.28 10.51
C VAL A 253 31.15 -13.18 11.01
N PRO A 254 32.34 -13.54 11.55
CA PRO A 254 33.26 -12.59 12.17
C PRO A 254 33.73 -11.45 11.26
N ASP A 255 33.93 -11.73 9.98
CA ASP A 255 34.44 -10.81 8.95
C ASP A 255 33.34 -10.09 8.15
N LEU A 256 32.06 -10.23 8.56
CA LEU A 256 30.91 -9.67 7.83
C LEU A 256 31.02 -8.16 7.62
N PHE A 257 31.61 -7.46 8.59
CA PHE A 257 31.73 -6.00 8.61
C PHE A 257 33.12 -5.50 8.16
N ASP A 258 34.00 -6.39 7.72
CA ASP A 258 35.38 -6.05 7.32
C ASP A 258 35.40 -5.46 5.91
N GLY A 259 35.63 -4.15 5.78
CA GLY A 259 35.61 -3.45 4.48
C GLY A 259 34.19 -3.16 3.96
N GLY A 260 33.98 -3.04 2.65
CA GLY A 260 32.64 -2.81 2.06
C GLY A 260 32.00 -1.45 2.37
N TRP A 261 32.79 -0.49 2.85
CA TRP A 261 32.39 0.91 2.96
C TRP A 261 32.29 1.53 1.56
N GLN A 262 31.20 2.21 1.28
CA GLN A 262 30.93 2.90 0.02
C GLN A 262 30.62 4.37 0.30
N PRO A 263 30.98 5.31 -0.58
CA PRO A 263 30.63 6.71 -0.38
C PRO A 263 29.11 6.94 -0.40
N ALA A 264 28.63 7.85 0.43
CA ALA A 264 27.31 8.44 0.31
C ALA A 264 27.15 9.22 -1.03
N PRO A 265 25.93 9.49 -1.50
CA PRO A 265 25.70 10.24 -2.72
C PRO A 265 26.25 11.67 -2.64
N ARG A 266 26.40 12.34 -3.80
CA ARG A 266 26.94 13.72 -3.89
C ARG A 266 26.15 14.73 -3.04
N SER A 267 24.88 14.46 -2.75
CA SER A 267 24.04 15.29 -1.87
C SER A 267 24.47 15.25 -0.40
N ALA A 268 25.23 14.23 0.03
CA ALA A 268 25.72 14.07 1.39
C ALA A 268 27.24 13.74 1.40
N PRO A 269 28.10 14.68 0.97
CA PRO A 269 29.53 14.44 0.86
C PRO A 269 30.16 14.21 2.25
N GLY A 270 31.26 13.44 2.28
CA GLY A 270 32.01 13.19 3.51
C GLY A 270 31.45 12.07 4.38
N TRP A 271 30.47 11.31 3.89
CA TRP A 271 29.97 10.11 4.57
C TRP A 271 30.33 8.86 3.77
N ASP A 272 30.67 7.80 4.50
CA ASP A 272 30.70 6.43 4.00
C ASP A 272 29.57 5.63 4.66
N VAL A 273 28.98 4.71 3.88
CA VAL A 273 27.90 3.82 4.28
C VAL A 273 28.33 2.36 4.09
N GLN A 274 27.90 1.50 5.00
CA GLN A 274 27.98 0.05 4.86
C GLN A 274 26.60 -0.53 5.18
N ILE A 275 26.06 -1.37 4.28
CA ILE A 275 24.74 -1.99 4.42
C ILE A 275 24.91 -3.50 4.55
N VAL A 276 24.32 -4.08 5.58
CA VAL A 276 24.34 -5.51 5.86
C VAL A 276 22.92 -6.00 6.12
N GLY A 277 22.42 -6.95 5.32
CA GLY A 277 21.15 -7.63 5.58
C GLY A 277 21.35 -8.79 6.56
N LEU A 278 20.47 -8.91 7.55
CA LEU A 278 20.42 -10.07 8.44
C LEU A 278 19.10 -10.77 8.23
N THR A 279 19.16 -12.09 8.06
CA THR A 279 17.96 -12.93 7.99
C THR A 279 17.95 -13.95 9.10
N PHE A 280 16.77 -14.28 9.62
CA PHE A 280 16.59 -15.24 10.72
C PHE A 280 15.22 -15.91 10.62
N PRO A 281 15.06 -17.13 11.16
CA PRO A 281 13.75 -17.77 11.18
C PRO A 281 12.79 -16.97 12.07
N GLU A 282 11.61 -16.64 11.56
CA GLU A 282 10.49 -16.08 12.32
C GLU A 282 9.15 -16.62 11.81
N GLU A 283 8.08 -16.40 12.57
CA GLU A 283 6.73 -16.72 12.12
C GLU A 283 6.28 -15.70 11.06
N ARG A 284 5.96 -16.18 9.86
CA ARG A 284 5.62 -15.33 8.71
C ARG A 284 4.17 -15.45 8.27
N VAL A 285 3.60 -16.63 8.47
CA VAL A 285 2.17 -16.91 8.37
C VAL A 285 1.77 -17.59 9.67
N HIS A 286 0.50 -17.61 10.00
CA HIS A 286 0.05 -18.20 11.26
C HIS A 286 0.58 -19.64 11.42
N ARG A 287 1.39 -19.86 12.48
CA ARG A 287 2.15 -21.07 12.79
C ARG A 287 3.08 -21.59 11.69
N GLY A 288 3.44 -20.74 10.72
CA GLY A 288 4.37 -21.06 9.64
C GLY A 288 5.65 -20.24 9.73
N THR A 289 6.79 -20.92 9.63
CA THR A 289 8.11 -20.30 9.68
C THR A 289 8.58 -19.81 8.32
N GLY A 290 9.32 -18.71 8.31
CA GLY A 290 10.02 -18.24 7.12
C GLY A 290 11.19 -17.32 7.48
N ASP A 291 11.85 -16.82 6.45
CA ASP A 291 13.01 -15.95 6.61
C ASP A 291 12.56 -14.50 6.86
N GLY A 292 12.77 -14.03 8.09
CA GLY A 292 12.67 -12.64 8.48
C GLY A 292 13.86 -11.82 8.00
N TRP A 293 13.70 -10.51 7.83
CA TRP A 293 14.75 -9.62 7.33
C TRP A 293 14.83 -8.31 8.11
N VAL A 294 16.05 -7.95 8.49
CA VAL A 294 16.41 -6.61 8.98
C VAL A 294 17.71 -6.17 8.34
N PHE A 295 17.98 -4.87 8.36
CA PHE A 295 19.21 -4.32 7.77
C PHE A 295 19.97 -3.48 8.78
N LEU A 296 21.25 -3.77 8.95
CA LEU A 296 22.19 -2.90 9.63
C LEU A 296 22.80 -1.92 8.65
N VAL A 297 22.58 -0.64 8.90
CA VAL A 297 23.16 0.45 8.13
C VAL A 297 24.13 1.20 9.01
N ARG A 298 25.41 1.09 8.67
CA ARG A 298 26.49 1.72 9.41
C ARG A 298 26.96 2.95 8.66
N LEU A 299 27.10 4.06 9.37
CA LEU A 299 27.52 5.34 8.83
C LEU A 299 28.84 5.74 9.48
N ARG A 300 29.77 6.22 8.65
CA ARG A 300 31.06 6.73 9.10
C ARG A 300 31.29 8.08 8.43
N GLN A 301 31.50 9.11 9.23
CA GLN A 301 31.88 10.41 8.71
C GLN A 301 33.37 10.39 8.34
N GLY A 302 33.69 10.43 7.06
CA GLY A 302 35.05 10.63 6.60
C GLY A 302 35.44 12.10 6.77
N GLY A 303 36.58 12.36 7.42
CA GLY A 303 37.23 13.66 7.31
C GLY A 303 37.42 14.03 5.83
N ALA A 304 37.34 15.31 5.50
CA ALA A 304 37.41 15.83 4.12
C ALA A 304 38.44 15.06 3.28
N ARG A 305 37.99 14.46 2.16
CA ARG A 305 38.90 13.76 1.25
C ARG A 305 40.01 14.73 0.85
N PRO A 306 41.30 14.38 0.98
CA PRO A 306 42.35 15.23 0.44
C PRO A 306 42.12 15.41 -1.06
N GLN A 307 42.23 16.66 -1.53
CA GLN A 307 42.27 16.97 -2.95
C GLN A 307 43.30 16.07 -3.64
N PRO A 308 43.08 15.65 -4.91
CA PRO A 308 44.11 14.93 -5.64
C PRO A 308 45.42 15.72 -5.58
N PRO A 309 46.56 15.05 -5.33
CA PRO A 309 47.82 15.75 -5.16
C PRO A 309 48.09 16.58 -6.42
N ARG A 310 48.28 17.90 -6.24
CA ARG A 310 49.00 18.69 -7.25
C ARG A 310 50.34 17.98 -7.44
N THR A 311 50.60 17.58 -8.68
CA THR A 311 51.76 16.81 -9.13
C THR A 311 53.02 17.12 -8.32
N GLY A 312 53.56 16.14 -7.57
CA GLY A 312 54.91 16.23 -6.97
C GLY A 312 55.11 15.76 -5.52
N GLY A 313 54.13 15.19 -4.82
CA GLY A 313 54.28 14.78 -3.40
C GLY A 313 54.33 13.27 -3.17
N ARG A 314 55.36 12.79 -2.45
CA ARG A 314 55.63 11.38 -2.07
C ARG A 314 54.43 10.60 -1.50
N ASN A 315 54.41 9.30 -1.81
CA ASN A 315 53.56 8.23 -1.25
C ASN A 315 53.16 8.45 0.23
N ARG A 316 51.98 9.03 0.47
CA ARG A 316 51.26 8.89 1.74
C ARG A 316 50.33 7.69 1.63
N ARG A 317 50.54 6.68 2.48
CA ARG A 317 49.55 5.61 2.69
C ARG A 317 48.19 6.27 3.03
N PRO A 318 47.06 5.85 2.44
CA PRO A 318 45.76 6.36 2.83
C PRO A 318 45.56 6.12 4.33
N GLN A 319 45.40 7.19 5.12
CA GLN A 319 44.98 7.04 6.51
C GLN A 319 43.57 6.47 6.51
N ALA A 320 43.35 5.39 7.27
CA ALA A 320 42.02 4.83 7.49
C ALA A 320 41.13 5.95 8.09
N PRO A 321 39.91 6.17 7.56
CA PRO A 321 39.04 7.21 8.10
C PRO A 321 38.74 6.95 9.57
N THR A 322 39.11 7.89 10.44
CA THR A 322 38.99 7.82 11.92
C THR A 322 37.64 8.32 12.44
N GLY A 323 36.63 8.45 11.57
CA GLY A 323 35.31 8.95 11.93
C GLY A 323 34.55 8.01 12.88
N ARG A 324 33.76 8.62 13.78
CA ARG A 324 32.81 7.88 14.63
C ARG A 324 31.87 7.07 13.74
N ILE A 325 31.71 5.78 14.07
CA ILE A 325 30.78 4.90 13.38
C ILE A 325 29.48 4.85 14.18
N THR A 326 28.36 5.14 13.53
CA THR A 326 27.02 4.90 14.06
C THR A 326 26.38 3.71 13.34
N THR A 327 25.51 2.99 14.03
CA THR A 327 24.85 1.78 13.51
C THR A 327 23.36 1.91 13.72
N HIS A 328 22.60 1.72 12.64
CA HIS A 328 21.16 1.90 12.60
C HIS A 328 20.51 0.61 12.14
N LEU A 329 19.40 0.23 12.78
CA LEU A 329 18.58 -0.89 12.32
C LEU A 329 17.52 -0.33 11.36
N VAL A 330 17.37 -0.94 10.19
CA VAL A 330 16.40 -0.54 9.17
C VAL A 330 15.48 -1.71 8.89
N ARG A 331 14.17 -1.44 8.85
CA ARG A 331 13.14 -2.46 8.64
C ARG A 331 13.12 -2.92 7.18
N ALA A 332 12.85 -4.21 6.97
CA ALA A 332 12.53 -4.74 5.66
C ALA A 332 11.05 -4.47 5.30
N GLY A 333 10.79 -4.05 4.07
CA GLY A 333 9.43 -3.92 3.52
C GLY A 333 9.21 -4.97 2.43
N TYR A 334 8.20 -5.81 2.57
CA TYR A 334 7.87 -6.82 1.54
C TYR A 334 7.06 -6.17 0.42
N ALA A 335 7.64 -6.13 -0.78
CA ALA A 335 7.07 -5.44 -1.94
C ALA A 335 7.32 -6.20 -3.26
N GLY A 336 7.54 -7.51 -3.17
CA GLY A 336 7.50 -8.42 -4.31
C GLY A 336 6.11 -8.46 -4.95
N ARG A 337 6.01 -9.01 -6.16
CA ARG A 337 4.70 -9.07 -6.86
C ARG A 337 3.65 -9.87 -6.09
N ALA A 338 4.04 -10.99 -5.50
CA ALA A 338 3.13 -11.78 -4.66
C ALA A 338 2.71 -10.96 -3.42
N ASP A 339 3.67 -10.30 -2.77
CA ASP A 339 3.44 -9.47 -1.58
C ASP A 339 2.39 -8.36 -1.81
N MET A 340 2.41 -7.77 -3.01
CA MET A 340 1.44 -6.75 -3.42
C MET A 340 0.08 -7.37 -3.78
N ALA A 341 0.07 -8.49 -4.51
CA ALA A 341 -1.16 -9.16 -4.94
C ALA A 341 -1.94 -9.78 -3.77
N ASP A 342 -1.25 -10.33 -2.77
CA ASP A 342 -1.85 -10.98 -1.59
C ASP A 342 -2.65 -9.98 -0.73
N ARG A 343 -2.44 -8.67 -0.91
CA ARG A 343 -3.21 -7.62 -0.22
C ARG A 343 -4.64 -7.50 -0.74
N VAL A 344 -4.85 -7.80 -2.02
CA VAL A 344 -6.18 -7.77 -2.67
C VAL A 344 -6.25 -8.92 -3.70
N PRO A 345 -6.39 -10.18 -3.24
CA PRO A 345 -6.27 -11.35 -4.12
C PRO A 345 -7.22 -11.35 -5.32
N GLU A 346 -8.42 -10.75 -5.16
CA GLU A 346 -9.42 -10.65 -6.22
C GLU A 346 -8.98 -9.79 -7.42
N LEU A 347 -7.88 -9.03 -7.31
CA LEU A 347 -7.31 -8.21 -8.39
C LEU A 347 -6.13 -8.87 -9.11
N ALA A 348 -5.66 -10.04 -8.67
CA ALA A 348 -4.42 -10.66 -9.17
C ALA A 348 -4.39 -10.85 -10.70
N GLY A 349 -5.56 -11.05 -11.33
CA GLY A 349 -5.69 -11.22 -12.78
C GLY A 349 -5.38 -9.96 -13.62
N LEU A 350 -5.42 -8.76 -13.04
CA LEU A 350 -5.21 -7.49 -13.77
C LEU A 350 -3.80 -7.35 -14.33
N ARG A 351 -2.83 -8.04 -13.74
CA ARG A 351 -1.44 -7.98 -14.18
C ARG A 351 -1.24 -8.48 -15.61
N ALA A 352 -2.09 -9.38 -16.09
CA ALA A 352 -2.03 -9.87 -17.46
C ALA A 352 -2.81 -8.98 -18.44
N ARG A 353 -3.42 -7.89 -17.96
CA ARG A 353 -4.34 -7.06 -18.75
C ARG A 353 -3.69 -5.78 -19.26
N HIS A 354 -4.20 -5.32 -20.40
CA HIS A 354 -3.83 -4.07 -21.05
C HIS A 354 -5.07 -3.20 -21.26
N VAL A 355 -5.05 -1.96 -20.78
CA VAL A 355 -6.15 -0.98 -20.96
C VAL A 355 -5.65 0.24 -21.74
N ALA A 356 -6.48 0.75 -22.65
CA ALA A 356 -6.29 2.08 -23.22
C ALA A 356 -7.23 3.08 -22.53
N VAL A 357 -6.69 4.20 -22.03
CA VAL A 357 -7.48 5.31 -21.49
C VAL A 357 -7.37 6.50 -22.45
N PHE A 358 -8.51 6.89 -23.03
CA PHE A 358 -8.65 8.06 -23.91
C PHE A 358 -9.15 9.25 -23.10
N GLY A 359 -8.42 10.37 -23.17
CA GLY A 359 -8.68 11.56 -22.37
C GLY A 359 -8.15 11.41 -20.95
N VAL A 360 -7.12 12.18 -20.61
CA VAL A 360 -6.48 12.31 -19.30
C VAL A 360 -6.86 13.67 -18.73
N GLY A 361 -8.16 13.92 -18.65
CA GLY A 361 -8.72 15.08 -17.97
C GLY A 361 -8.94 14.81 -16.48
N ALA A 362 -9.94 15.48 -15.91
CA ALA A 362 -10.34 15.30 -14.50
C ALA A 362 -10.68 13.84 -14.15
N LEU A 363 -11.39 13.16 -15.05
CA LEU A 363 -11.75 11.75 -14.90
C LEU A 363 -10.57 10.83 -15.20
N GLY A 364 -10.02 10.94 -16.41
CA GLY A 364 -9.02 9.99 -16.91
C GLY A 364 -7.72 9.95 -16.11
N GLY A 365 -7.24 11.09 -15.60
CA GLY A 365 -6.06 11.11 -14.72
C GLY A 365 -6.25 10.26 -13.46
N THR A 366 -7.45 10.37 -12.85
CA THR A 366 -7.83 9.59 -11.67
C THR A 366 -8.05 8.11 -12.02
N VAL A 367 -8.69 7.80 -13.17
CA VAL A 367 -8.85 6.42 -13.67
C VAL A 367 -7.48 5.75 -13.86
N VAL A 368 -6.54 6.44 -14.51
CA VAL A 368 -5.17 5.96 -14.72
C VAL A 368 -4.48 5.64 -13.40
N GLU A 369 -4.58 6.52 -12.41
CA GLU A 369 -4.02 6.29 -11.08
C GLU A 369 -4.59 5.03 -10.42
N HIS A 370 -5.92 4.88 -10.42
CA HIS A 370 -6.58 3.78 -9.74
C HIS A 370 -6.37 2.43 -10.45
N LEU A 371 -6.33 2.41 -11.78
CA LEU A 371 -5.98 1.20 -12.53
C LEU A 371 -4.54 0.76 -12.26
N ALA A 372 -3.59 1.70 -12.21
CA ALA A 372 -2.21 1.40 -11.86
C ALA A 372 -2.09 0.86 -10.43
N ARG A 373 -2.74 1.51 -9.44
CA ARG A 373 -2.79 1.03 -8.03
C ARG A 373 -3.41 -0.36 -7.89
N ALA A 374 -4.39 -0.69 -8.74
CA ALA A 374 -5.03 -2.00 -8.75
C ALA A 374 -4.12 -3.13 -9.29
N GLY A 375 -2.93 -2.81 -9.80
CA GLY A 375 -1.98 -3.79 -10.32
C GLY A 375 -2.19 -4.14 -11.80
N LEU A 376 -2.75 -3.21 -12.59
CA LEU A 376 -2.84 -3.36 -14.05
C LEU A 376 -1.44 -3.56 -14.65
N GLY A 377 -1.32 -4.52 -15.58
CA GLY A 377 -0.04 -4.85 -16.21
C GLY A 377 0.46 -3.81 -17.20
N GLN A 378 -0.43 -3.37 -18.09
CA GLN A 378 -0.09 -2.47 -19.19
C GLN A 378 -1.16 -1.39 -19.37
N LEU A 379 -0.72 -0.17 -19.67
CA LEU A 379 -1.58 0.98 -19.85
C LEU A 379 -1.16 1.76 -21.10
N THR A 380 -2.10 2.03 -21.99
CA THR A 380 -1.92 3.02 -23.06
C THR A 380 -2.70 4.27 -22.71
N VAL A 381 -2.01 5.41 -22.63
CA VAL A 381 -2.59 6.69 -22.26
C VAL A 381 -2.64 7.59 -23.49
N VAL A 382 -3.85 8.02 -23.88
CA VAL A 382 -4.09 8.81 -25.09
C VAL A 382 -4.67 10.17 -24.74
N ASP A 383 -3.91 11.24 -24.99
CA ASP A 383 -4.39 12.62 -24.84
C ASP A 383 -3.51 13.58 -25.65
N ARG A 384 -4.12 14.54 -26.35
CA ARG A 384 -3.43 15.60 -27.12
C ARG A 384 -3.16 16.87 -26.32
N ASP A 385 -3.91 17.06 -25.26
CA ASP A 385 -3.87 18.13 -24.26
C ASP A 385 -2.46 18.39 -23.75
N HIS A 386 -2.16 19.64 -23.40
CA HIS A 386 -1.16 19.97 -22.40
C HIS A 386 -1.84 20.29 -21.07
N LEU A 387 -1.15 20.04 -19.97
CA LEU A 387 -1.65 20.34 -18.64
C LEU A 387 -1.57 21.84 -18.36
N GLU A 388 -2.71 22.47 -18.11
CA GLU A 388 -2.82 23.87 -17.74
C GLU A 388 -3.02 24.03 -16.22
N PRO A 389 -2.60 25.16 -15.60
CA PRO A 389 -2.78 25.40 -14.16
C PRO A 389 -4.24 25.22 -13.70
N GLY A 390 -5.19 25.69 -14.51
CA GLY A 390 -6.63 25.60 -14.21
C GLY A 390 -7.17 24.16 -14.19
N ASN A 391 -6.43 23.18 -14.73
CA ASN A 391 -6.83 21.78 -14.65
C ASN A 391 -6.61 21.19 -13.25
N LEU A 392 -5.65 21.71 -12.48
CA LEU A 392 -5.22 21.15 -11.19
C LEU A 392 -6.32 21.17 -10.10
N VAL A 393 -7.37 21.98 -10.28
CA VAL A 393 -8.53 22.00 -9.36
C VAL A 393 -9.32 20.68 -9.34
N ARG A 394 -9.12 19.83 -10.36
CA ARG A 394 -9.85 18.57 -10.56
C ARG A 394 -9.07 17.45 -11.26
N HIS A 395 -7.85 17.72 -11.73
CA HIS A 395 -6.96 16.72 -12.33
C HIS A 395 -6.02 16.18 -11.26
N ALA A 396 -5.75 14.86 -11.27
CA ALA A 396 -4.81 14.18 -10.35
C ALA A 396 -3.32 14.58 -10.50
N ALA A 397 -3.01 15.62 -11.28
CA ALA A 397 -1.64 16.02 -11.58
C ALA A 397 -1.11 17.00 -10.54
N HIS A 398 0.19 17.26 -10.60
CA HIS A 398 0.87 18.18 -9.71
C HIS A 398 1.30 19.46 -10.43
N LEU A 399 1.52 20.53 -9.65
CA LEU A 399 1.87 21.84 -10.19
C LEU A 399 3.17 21.85 -11.00
N ASP A 400 4.15 21.01 -10.64
CA ASP A 400 5.43 20.86 -11.32
C ASP A 400 5.33 20.19 -12.70
N MET A 401 4.16 19.65 -13.05
CA MET A 401 3.90 19.02 -14.36
C MET A 401 3.17 19.95 -15.33
N VAL A 402 2.82 21.17 -14.93
CA VAL A 402 2.15 22.14 -15.82
C VAL A 402 3.00 22.39 -17.07
N GLY A 403 2.35 22.41 -18.23
CA GLY A 403 2.97 22.54 -19.55
C GLY A 403 3.40 21.21 -20.18
N TRP A 404 3.36 20.09 -19.45
CA TRP A 404 3.61 18.77 -20.02
C TRP A 404 2.40 18.30 -20.83
N SER A 405 2.61 17.40 -21.81
CA SER A 405 1.47 16.73 -22.46
C SER A 405 0.70 15.90 -21.42
N LYS A 406 -0.63 15.94 -21.47
CA LYS A 406 -1.50 15.19 -20.55
C LYS A 406 -1.27 13.68 -20.63
N ALA A 407 -0.91 13.16 -21.81
CA ALA A 407 -0.51 11.76 -21.95
C ALA A 407 0.77 11.42 -21.14
N ALA A 408 1.78 12.29 -21.17
CA ALA A 408 2.99 12.12 -20.35
C ALA A 408 2.70 12.28 -18.86
N VAL A 409 1.79 13.21 -18.50
CA VAL A 409 1.30 13.37 -17.11
C VAL A 409 0.63 12.09 -16.62
N GLY A 410 -0.29 11.50 -17.40
CA GLY A 410 -0.93 10.23 -17.06
C GLY A 410 0.07 9.10 -16.85
N SER A 411 1.10 9.01 -17.70
CA SER A 411 2.19 8.05 -17.51
C SER A 411 2.96 8.26 -16.20
N GLN A 412 3.28 9.51 -15.87
CA GLN A 412 3.96 9.83 -14.63
C GLN A 412 3.09 9.59 -13.38
N ILE A 413 1.77 9.80 -13.47
CA ILE A 413 0.82 9.44 -12.42
C ILE A 413 0.84 7.92 -12.18
N ALA A 414 0.66 7.11 -13.23
CA ALA A 414 0.67 5.65 -13.13
C ALA A 414 1.99 5.11 -12.53
N LEU A 415 3.12 5.54 -13.08
CA LEU A 415 4.43 5.02 -12.65
C LEU A 415 4.85 5.52 -11.26
N ARG A 416 4.22 6.57 -10.72
CA ARG A 416 4.47 7.04 -9.36
C ARG A 416 3.82 6.13 -8.32
N VAL A 417 2.70 5.50 -8.67
CA VAL A 417 1.92 4.65 -7.77
C VAL A 417 2.20 3.15 -7.99
N ALA A 418 2.55 2.76 -9.21
CA ALA A 418 2.95 1.40 -9.58
C ALA A 418 4.14 1.46 -10.56
N PRO A 419 5.40 1.52 -10.07
CA PRO A 419 6.61 1.62 -10.88
C PRO A 419 6.79 0.56 -11.99
N GLU A 420 6.12 -0.58 -11.84
CA GLU A 420 6.21 -1.77 -12.67
C GLU A 420 5.18 -1.84 -13.80
N VAL A 421 4.15 -1.00 -13.79
CA VAL A 421 3.19 -0.92 -14.90
C VAL A 421 3.91 -0.45 -16.16
N ILE A 422 3.65 -1.13 -17.28
CA ILE A 422 4.19 -0.73 -18.57
C ILE A 422 3.25 0.34 -19.14
N VAL A 423 3.77 1.55 -19.35
CA VAL A 423 2.96 2.66 -19.88
C VAL A 423 3.44 3.08 -21.27
N SER A 424 2.51 3.11 -22.21
CA SER A 424 2.67 3.72 -23.53
C SER A 424 1.85 5.01 -23.61
N THR A 425 2.38 6.04 -24.28
CA THR A 425 1.70 7.33 -24.41
C THR A 425 1.49 7.69 -25.88
N ALA A 426 0.36 8.31 -26.17
CA ALA A 426 -0.04 8.70 -27.52
C ALA A 426 -0.69 10.09 -27.51
N GLY A 427 -0.14 11.03 -28.30
CA GLY A 427 -0.62 12.40 -28.42
C GLY A 427 -1.34 12.65 -29.74
N TYR A 428 -2.55 12.11 -29.91
CA TYR A 428 -3.29 12.20 -31.16
C TYR A 428 -4.44 13.19 -31.09
N SER A 429 -4.52 14.05 -32.11
CA SER A 429 -5.72 14.85 -32.37
C SER A 429 -6.91 13.93 -32.57
N LEU A 430 -8.00 14.16 -31.83
CA LEU A 430 -9.24 13.43 -32.02
C LEU A 430 -10.18 14.25 -32.91
N GLY A 431 -10.59 13.74 -34.07
CA GLY A 431 -11.58 14.34 -34.97
C GLY A 431 -11.08 15.55 -35.79
N ALA A 432 -9.77 15.71 -35.98
CA ALA A 432 -9.24 16.86 -36.72
C ALA A 432 -9.39 16.68 -38.25
N PRO A 433 -10.08 17.59 -38.97
CA PRO A 433 -10.22 17.48 -40.41
C PRO A 433 -8.86 17.58 -41.09
N ARG A 434 -8.56 16.62 -41.96
CA ARG A 434 -7.32 16.64 -42.76
C ARG A 434 -7.52 17.46 -44.02
N ALA A 435 -6.66 18.46 -44.22
CA ALA A 435 -6.68 19.29 -45.42
C ALA A 435 -6.05 18.60 -46.66
N GLN A 436 -5.13 17.66 -46.46
CA GLN A 436 -4.42 16.93 -47.52
C GLN A 436 -4.22 15.45 -47.14
N ARG A 437 -4.24 14.55 -48.12
CA ARG A 437 -3.96 13.12 -47.95
C ARG A 437 -2.63 12.80 -48.63
N SER A 438 -1.57 12.55 -47.85
CA SER A 438 -0.37 11.91 -48.38
C SER A 438 -0.62 10.40 -48.54
N PRO A 439 -0.19 9.74 -49.63
CA PRO A 439 -0.38 8.31 -49.84
C PRO A 439 0.19 7.42 -48.71
N ASP A 440 1.27 7.87 -48.07
CA ASP A 440 1.99 7.12 -47.04
C ASP A 440 1.62 7.54 -45.60
N GLU A 441 0.76 8.55 -45.45
CA GLU A 441 0.38 9.05 -44.13
C GLU A 441 -0.82 8.28 -43.56
N ARG A 442 -0.56 7.53 -42.49
CA ARG A 442 -1.58 6.78 -41.76
C ARG A 442 -2.75 7.67 -41.35
N ASN A 443 -3.99 7.20 -41.52
CA ASN A 443 -5.15 7.95 -41.09
C ASN A 443 -5.36 7.83 -39.55
N GLU A 444 -6.16 8.72 -38.97
CA GLU A 444 -6.40 8.75 -37.52
C GLU A 444 -7.07 7.47 -37.01
N ILE A 445 -7.98 6.91 -37.81
CA ILE A 445 -8.64 5.64 -37.54
C ILE A 445 -7.64 4.48 -37.53
N ASP A 446 -6.65 4.45 -38.41
CA ASP A 446 -5.61 3.42 -38.43
C ASP A 446 -4.81 3.41 -37.13
N ILE A 447 -4.50 4.61 -36.61
CA ILE A 447 -3.76 4.76 -35.37
C ILE A 447 -4.60 4.30 -34.17
N TRP A 448 -5.87 4.68 -34.12
CA TRP A 448 -6.76 4.23 -33.03
C TRP A 448 -6.99 2.74 -33.10
N ASN A 449 -7.13 2.16 -34.30
CA ASN A 449 -7.23 0.73 -34.49
C ASN A 449 -6.01 0.00 -33.93
N ASP A 450 -4.78 0.47 -34.20
CA ASP A 450 -3.58 -0.15 -33.63
C ASP A 450 -3.61 -0.17 -32.10
N VAL A 451 -4.06 0.91 -31.47
CA VAL A 451 -4.19 0.98 -30.01
C VAL A 451 -5.27 0.01 -29.53
N ILE A 452 -6.46 0.06 -30.14
CA ILE A 452 -7.62 -0.75 -29.75
C ILE A 452 -7.35 -2.25 -29.94
N ASP A 453 -6.67 -2.64 -31.02
CA ASP A 453 -6.36 -4.04 -31.34
C ASP A 453 -5.50 -4.69 -30.24
N GLN A 454 -4.63 -3.91 -29.58
CA GLN A 454 -3.67 -4.39 -28.57
C GLN A 454 -4.25 -4.51 -27.15
N VAL A 455 -5.36 -3.84 -26.85
CA VAL A 455 -5.90 -3.75 -25.48
C VAL A 455 -7.02 -4.75 -25.20
N ASP A 456 -7.21 -5.08 -23.93
CA ASP A 456 -8.33 -5.88 -23.44
C ASP A 456 -9.59 -5.03 -23.18
N LEU A 457 -9.43 -3.72 -22.96
CA LEU A 457 -10.52 -2.78 -22.69
C LEU A 457 -10.15 -1.36 -23.15
N VAL A 458 -11.13 -0.68 -23.76
CA VAL A 458 -11.08 0.75 -24.05
C VAL A 458 -11.86 1.51 -22.97
N VAL A 459 -11.20 2.46 -22.31
CA VAL A 459 -11.82 3.38 -21.36
C VAL A 459 -11.80 4.78 -21.93
N ASP A 460 -12.98 5.37 -22.12
CA ASP A 460 -13.17 6.72 -22.66
C ASP A 460 -13.55 7.69 -21.54
N CYS A 461 -12.67 8.66 -21.33
CA CYS A 461 -12.81 9.79 -20.40
C CYS A 461 -12.70 11.14 -21.14
N THR A 462 -12.94 11.15 -22.47
CA THR A 462 -12.94 12.36 -23.30
C THR A 462 -14.10 13.29 -22.94
N ALA A 463 -15.21 12.72 -22.46
CA ALA A 463 -16.47 13.41 -22.16
C ALA A 463 -17.08 14.18 -23.36
N GLU A 464 -16.66 13.85 -24.58
CA GLU A 464 -17.13 14.48 -25.82
C GLU A 464 -18.00 13.51 -26.61
N LYS A 465 -19.29 13.83 -26.79
CA LYS A 465 -20.30 12.91 -27.37
C LYS A 465 -19.85 12.32 -28.71
N GLY A 466 -19.34 13.16 -29.63
CA GLY A 466 -18.91 12.70 -30.96
C GLY A 466 -17.70 11.75 -30.91
N LEU A 467 -16.79 11.95 -29.96
CA LEU A 467 -15.63 11.07 -29.78
C LEU A 467 -16.04 9.76 -29.12
N GLN A 468 -16.94 9.83 -28.14
CA GLN A 468 -17.49 8.64 -27.49
C GLN A 468 -18.24 7.73 -28.47
N GLN A 469 -19.04 8.32 -29.37
CA GLN A 469 -19.67 7.60 -30.48
C GLN A 469 -18.62 6.88 -31.34
N ALA A 470 -17.59 7.60 -31.79
CA ALA A 470 -16.57 7.07 -32.68
C ALA A 470 -15.72 5.97 -32.02
N LEU A 471 -15.30 6.14 -30.76
CA LEU A 471 -14.53 5.15 -30.01
C LEU A 471 -15.36 3.91 -29.70
N ALA A 472 -16.62 4.07 -29.30
CA ALA A 472 -17.54 2.96 -29.10
C ALA A 472 -17.72 2.13 -30.38
N TRP A 473 -17.92 2.81 -31.52
CA TRP A 473 -18.03 2.17 -32.83
C TRP A 473 -16.76 1.39 -33.21
N LEU A 474 -15.58 2.01 -33.05
CA LEU A 474 -14.31 1.35 -33.35
C LEU A 474 -14.04 0.16 -32.44
N ALA A 475 -14.25 0.30 -31.12
CA ALA A 475 -14.09 -0.79 -30.16
C ALA A 475 -14.99 -1.98 -30.50
N ARG A 476 -16.26 -1.72 -30.81
CA ARG A 476 -17.23 -2.75 -31.23
C ARG A 476 -16.78 -3.47 -32.49
N ARG A 477 -16.34 -2.74 -33.52
CA ARG A 477 -15.83 -3.32 -34.77
C ARG A 477 -14.60 -4.22 -34.55
N ARG A 478 -13.80 -3.95 -33.51
CA ARG A 478 -12.64 -4.74 -33.12
C ARG A 478 -12.93 -5.82 -32.07
N GLY A 479 -14.20 -5.99 -31.69
CA GLY A 479 -14.60 -6.97 -30.67
C GLY A 479 -14.04 -6.67 -29.29
N LYS A 480 -13.80 -5.39 -28.97
CA LYS A 480 -13.26 -4.94 -27.68
C LYS A 480 -14.38 -4.37 -26.80
N PRO A 481 -14.40 -4.67 -25.49
CA PRO A 481 -15.29 -3.98 -24.58
C PRO A 481 -14.91 -2.49 -24.52
N TYR A 482 -15.91 -1.67 -24.27
CA TYR A 482 -15.79 -0.22 -24.20
C TYR A 482 -16.46 0.30 -22.94
N LEU A 483 -15.83 1.26 -22.26
CA LEU A 483 -16.33 1.87 -21.05
C LEU A 483 -16.20 3.40 -21.17
N ALA A 484 -17.32 4.12 -21.24
CA ALA A 484 -17.32 5.59 -21.19
C ALA A 484 -17.62 6.08 -19.78
N ALA A 485 -16.94 7.14 -19.34
CA ALA A 485 -17.24 7.87 -18.12
C ALA A 485 -17.45 9.36 -18.44
N SER A 486 -18.51 9.93 -17.89
CA SER A 486 -18.87 11.34 -18.04
C SER A 486 -19.45 11.90 -16.75
N ALA A 487 -19.05 13.11 -16.36
CA ALA A 487 -19.66 13.86 -15.27
C ALA A 487 -20.65 14.88 -15.84
N THR A 488 -21.73 15.17 -15.11
CA THR A 488 -22.69 16.18 -15.53
C THR A 488 -22.22 17.58 -15.17
N ASN A 489 -22.71 18.58 -15.90
CA ASN A 489 -22.39 19.98 -15.64
C ASN A 489 -22.62 20.34 -14.16
N GLY A 490 -21.76 21.18 -13.58
CA GLY A 490 -21.82 21.50 -12.15
C GLY A 490 -21.25 20.41 -11.22
N GLY A 491 -20.87 19.24 -11.75
CA GLY A 491 -20.51 18.07 -10.93
C GLY A 491 -21.69 17.53 -10.11
N TRP A 492 -22.93 17.67 -10.58
CA TRP A 492 -24.13 17.22 -9.84
C TRP A 492 -24.35 15.72 -9.89
N GLY A 493 -23.66 15.03 -10.79
CA GLY A 493 -23.77 13.60 -11.01
C GLY A 493 -22.83 13.13 -12.10
N GLY A 494 -23.09 11.92 -12.60
CA GLY A 494 -22.31 11.33 -13.67
C GLY A 494 -22.92 10.05 -14.20
N ARG A 495 -22.37 9.58 -15.30
CA ARG A 495 -22.77 8.36 -15.99
C ARG A 495 -21.54 7.57 -16.38
N ILE A 496 -21.60 6.26 -16.14
CA ILE A 496 -20.68 5.27 -16.69
C ILE A 496 -21.48 4.33 -17.58
N VAL A 497 -20.97 4.11 -18.78
CA VAL A 497 -21.59 3.25 -19.80
C VAL A 497 -20.59 2.18 -20.19
N ARG A 498 -20.95 0.92 -19.99
CA ARG A 498 -20.21 -0.24 -20.47
C ARG A 498 -20.93 -0.83 -21.67
N LEU A 499 -20.22 -0.98 -22.79
CA LEU A 499 -20.67 -1.69 -23.96
C LEU A 499 -19.88 -2.99 -24.10
N ARG A 500 -20.60 -4.11 -24.13
CA ARG A 500 -20.00 -5.44 -24.26
C ARG A 500 -19.76 -5.76 -25.74
N PRO A 501 -18.66 -6.47 -26.08
CA PRO A 501 -18.34 -6.82 -27.46
C PRO A 501 -19.15 -8.02 -27.97
N THR A 502 -20.00 -8.62 -27.12
CA THR A 502 -20.78 -9.80 -27.46
C THR A 502 -21.78 -9.51 -28.57
N PRO A 503 -21.87 -10.35 -29.61
CA PRO A 503 -22.86 -10.19 -30.68
C PRO A 503 -24.28 -10.08 -30.10
N GLY A 504 -25.05 -9.13 -30.62
CA GLY A 504 -26.41 -8.85 -30.16
C GLY A 504 -26.51 -8.03 -28.87
N ALA A 505 -25.40 -7.64 -28.24
CA ALA A 505 -25.44 -6.67 -27.14
C ALA A 505 -25.75 -5.25 -27.65
N ALA A 506 -26.34 -4.45 -26.77
CA ALA A 506 -26.65 -3.06 -27.03
C ALA A 506 -25.41 -2.26 -27.45
N CYS A 507 -25.61 -1.29 -28.34
CA CYS A 507 -24.57 -0.41 -28.85
C CYS A 507 -24.78 1.03 -28.38
N TRP A 508 -23.89 1.93 -28.80
CA TRP A 508 -24.01 3.35 -28.47
C TRP A 508 -25.35 3.95 -28.94
N ALA A 509 -25.84 3.58 -30.13
CA ALA A 509 -27.14 4.06 -30.61
C ALA A 509 -28.31 3.61 -29.71
N CYS A 510 -28.22 2.41 -29.11
CA CYS A 510 -29.24 1.96 -28.15
C CYS A 510 -29.30 2.86 -26.91
N LEU A 511 -28.13 3.29 -26.40
CA LEU A 511 -28.06 4.27 -25.33
C LEU A 511 -28.69 5.59 -25.76
N GLU A 512 -28.37 6.09 -26.96
CA GLU A 512 -28.90 7.37 -27.43
C GLU A 512 -30.41 7.34 -27.58
N TYR A 513 -30.96 6.30 -28.21
CA TYR A 513 -32.41 6.16 -28.31
C TYR A 513 -33.08 6.09 -26.94
N GLY A 514 -32.50 5.35 -25.99
CA GLY A 514 -33.05 5.24 -24.64
C GLY A 514 -32.98 6.55 -23.84
N LEU A 515 -31.99 7.41 -24.13
CA LEU A 515 -31.94 8.76 -23.55
C LEU A 515 -32.93 9.71 -24.26
N GLU A 516 -33.12 9.58 -25.57
CA GLU A 516 -34.03 10.43 -26.36
C GLU A 516 -35.51 10.14 -26.09
N ASP A 517 -35.85 8.90 -25.71
CA ASP A 517 -37.23 8.48 -25.39
C ASP A 517 -37.52 8.39 -23.88
N ASP A 518 -36.59 8.87 -23.04
CA ASP A 518 -36.65 8.88 -21.58
C ASP A 518 -36.76 7.49 -20.91
N SER A 519 -36.52 6.37 -21.63
CA SER A 519 -36.45 5.04 -21.02
C SER A 519 -35.20 4.83 -20.17
N ILE A 520 -34.14 5.60 -20.40
CA ILE A 520 -32.95 5.72 -19.57
C ILE A 520 -32.95 7.12 -18.94
N PRO A 521 -32.97 7.24 -17.60
CA PRO A 521 -32.97 8.54 -16.95
C PRO A 521 -31.62 9.26 -17.14
N ASP A 522 -31.66 10.59 -17.19
CA ASP A 522 -30.45 11.42 -17.12
C ASP A 522 -29.97 11.62 -15.68
N PRO A 523 -28.66 11.82 -15.46
CA PRO A 523 -28.15 12.17 -14.15
C PRO A 523 -28.45 13.65 -13.87
N PRO A 524 -28.61 14.05 -12.59
CA PRO A 524 -28.77 15.46 -12.23
C PRO A 524 -27.62 16.32 -12.77
N ALA A 525 -27.93 17.50 -13.31
CA ALA A 525 -26.96 18.40 -13.94
C ALA A 525 -27.30 19.86 -13.63
N ALA A 526 -26.27 20.70 -13.44
CA ALA A 526 -26.47 22.13 -13.34
C ALA A 526 -26.99 22.73 -14.66
N PRO A 527 -27.81 23.78 -14.62
CA PRO A 527 -28.29 24.47 -15.82
C PRO A 527 -27.13 24.86 -16.74
N ALA A 528 -27.33 24.77 -18.06
CA ALA A 528 -26.29 25.08 -19.06
C ALA A 528 -25.75 26.52 -18.94
N THR A 529 -26.52 27.44 -18.35
CA THR A 529 -26.15 28.83 -18.08
C THR A 529 -25.22 29.01 -16.87
N ALA A 530 -24.96 27.95 -16.09
CA ALA A 530 -24.14 27.99 -14.88
C ALA A 530 -22.62 27.86 -15.15
N GLY A 531 -22.19 27.93 -16.41
CA GLY A 531 -20.77 27.91 -16.79
C GLY A 531 -20.05 29.18 -16.32
N VAL A 532 -18.81 29.02 -15.88
CA VAL A 532 -17.91 30.15 -15.57
C VAL A 532 -16.87 30.24 -16.67
N GLN A 533 -16.56 31.44 -17.16
CA GLN A 533 -15.46 31.68 -18.10
C GLN A 533 -14.26 32.27 -17.35
N PRO A 534 -13.24 31.46 -17.00
CA PRO A 534 -12.03 31.96 -16.36
C PRO A 534 -11.20 32.79 -17.33
N VAL A 535 -10.38 33.68 -16.81
CA VAL A 535 -9.41 34.45 -17.59
C VAL A 535 -8.50 33.49 -18.37
N GLY A 536 -8.42 33.66 -19.69
CA GLY A 536 -7.58 32.83 -20.57
C GLY A 536 -8.27 31.63 -21.24
N CYS A 537 -9.57 31.40 -21.00
CA CYS A 537 -10.36 30.35 -21.68
C CYS A 537 -11.28 30.95 -22.75
N ALA A 538 -11.28 30.37 -23.95
CA ALA A 538 -12.16 30.80 -25.05
C ALA A 538 -13.63 30.39 -24.83
N ASP A 539 -13.86 29.25 -24.18
CA ASP A 539 -15.20 28.70 -23.90
C ASP A 539 -15.52 28.67 -22.39
N PRO A 540 -16.81 28.70 -21.99
CA PRO A 540 -17.23 28.46 -20.61
C PRO A 540 -16.71 27.11 -20.11
N THR A 541 -16.12 27.11 -18.91
CA THR A 541 -15.53 25.91 -18.32
C THR A 541 -16.53 25.14 -17.48
N PHE A 542 -16.39 23.81 -17.50
CA PHE A 542 -17.09 22.89 -16.62
C PHE A 542 -16.89 23.25 -15.14
N THR A 543 -18.00 23.43 -14.41
CA THR A 543 -18.03 23.90 -13.01
C THR A 543 -18.27 22.77 -12.00
N GLY A 544 -17.42 21.74 -11.97
CA GLY A 544 -17.49 20.66 -10.95
C GLY A 544 -16.24 20.62 -10.06
N THR A 545 -16.44 20.24 -8.79
CA THR A 545 -15.33 20.08 -7.85
C THR A 545 -14.53 18.82 -8.16
N GLY A 546 -13.24 18.79 -7.79
CA GLY A 546 -12.41 17.61 -7.99
C GLY A 546 -12.90 16.37 -7.24
N PHE A 547 -13.45 16.53 -6.03
CA PHE A 547 -13.93 15.40 -5.24
C PHE A 547 -15.23 14.80 -5.79
N ASP A 548 -16.16 15.63 -6.30
CA ASP A 548 -17.41 15.17 -6.92
C ASP A 548 -17.10 14.35 -8.19
N ILE A 549 -16.20 14.86 -9.03
CA ILE A 549 -15.79 14.19 -10.27
C ILE A 549 -14.98 12.91 -9.98
N ALA A 550 -14.19 12.89 -8.91
CA ALA A 550 -13.41 11.73 -8.52
C ALA A 550 -14.30 10.50 -8.23
N GLU A 551 -15.51 10.69 -7.72
CA GLU A 551 -16.44 9.58 -7.50
C GLU A 551 -16.80 8.84 -8.80
N VAL A 552 -17.05 9.59 -9.88
CA VAL A 552 -17.29 9.02 -11.21
C VAL A 552 -16.04 8.30 -11.71
N ALA A 553 -14.86 8.88 -11.54
CA ALA A 553 -13.62 8.26 -11.99
C ALA A 553 -13.28 6.96 -11.25
N VAL A 554 -13.44 6.95 -9.92
CA VAL A 554 -13.18 5.76 -9.08
C VAL A 554 -14.18 4.66 -9.40
N HIS A 555 -15.46 4.99 -9.63
CA HIS A 555 -16.44 4.00 -10.07
C HIS A 555 -16.16 3.50 -11.48
N ALA A 556 -15.69 4.34 -12.39
CA ALA A 556 -15.26 3.90 -13.73
C ALA A 556 -14.10 2.90 -13.64
N ALA A 557 -13.10 3.14 -12.77
CA ALA A 557 -12.04 2.17 -12.51
C ALA A 557 -12.60 0.84 -11.95
N ARG A 558 -13.60 0.89 -11.05
CA ARG A 558 -14.28 -0.30 -10.53
C ARG A 558 -14.94 -1.11 -11.66
N ILE A 559 -15.69 -0.47 -12.55
CA ILE A 559 -16.36 -1.14 -13.66
C ILE A 559 -15.35 -1.66 -14.69
N ALA A 560 -14.25 -0.94 -14.94
CA ALA A 560 -13.16 -1.41 -15.79
C ALA A 560 -12.54 -2.71 -15.24
N VAL A 561 -12.22 -2.74 -13.95
CA VAL A 561 -11.69 -3.93 -13.26
C VAL A 561 -12.67 -5.10 -13.32
N ALA A 562 -13.94 -4.88 -12.98
CA ALA A 562 -14.99 -5.88 -13.05
C ALA A 562 -15.12 -6.46 -14.48
N THR A 563 -15.00 -5.62 -15.50
CA THR A 563 -15.09 -6.04 -16.91
C THR A 563 -13.90 -6.90 -17.33
N LEU A 564 -12.68 -6.55 -16.91
CA LEU A 564 -11.46 -7.27 -17.23
C LEU A 564 -11.36 -8.64 -16.53
N LEU A 565 -11.95 -8.75 -15.34
CA LEU A 565 -11.91 -9.95 -14.50
C LEU A 565 -13.20 -10.76 -14.55
N ALA A 566 -14.19 -10.34 -15.35
CA ALA A 566 -15.46 -11.01 -15.49
C ALA A 566 -15.27 -12.51 -15.80
N GLY A 567 -15.89 -13.37 -14.98
CA GLY A 567 -15.84 -14.83 -15.13
C GLY A 567 -14.55 -15.49 -14.66
N GLN A 568 -13.57 -14.76 -14.13
CA GLN A 568 -12.37 -15.36 -13.53
C GLN A 568 -12.68 -15.91 -12.12
N PRO A 569 -12.38 -17.18 -11.82
CA PRO A 569 -12.55 -17.73 -10.48
C PRO A 569 -11.76 -16.94 -9.43
N GLY A 570 -12.45 -16.44 -8.41
CA GLY A 570 -11.85 -15.62 -7.34
C GLY A 570 -11.47 -14.19 -7.77
N GLY A 571 -11.81 -13.77 -8.99
CA GLY A 571 -11.60 -12.40 -9.47
C GLY A 571 -12.69 -11.43 -8.98
N TYR A 572 -12.40 -10.13 -9.11
CA TYR A 572 -13.33 -9.06 -8.74
C TYR A 572 -14.70 -9.24 -9.42
N LEU A 573 -15.76 -9.18 -8.62
CA LEU A 573 -17.11 -9.49 -9.08
C LEU A 573 -17.70 -8.39 -9.96
N ASP A 574 -18.45 -8.81 -10.98
CA ASP A 574 -19.23 -7.93 -11.84
C ASP A 574 -20.64 -7.76 -11.28
N SER A 575 -21.09 -6.50 -11.13
CA SER A 575 -22.45 -6.14 -10.73
C SER A 575 -23.53 -6.53 -11.75
N GLY A 576 -23.13 -6.86 -12.99
CA GLY A 576 -24.04 -7.20 -14.08
C GLY A 576 -24.58 -5.99 -14.86
N HIS A 577 -24.65 -4.82 -14.25
CA HIS A 577 -25.17 -3.60 -14.87
C HIS A 577 -24.22 -3.01 -15.92
N ASP A 578 -24.79 -2.45 -16.99
CA ASP A 578 -24.05 -1.81 -18.08
C ASP A 578 -24.11 -0.28 -17.99
N LEU A 579 -25.11 0.27 -17.31
CA LEU A 579 -25.22 1.70 -17.02
C LEU A 579 -25.14 1.93 -15.52
N HIS A 580 -24.37 2.94 -15.12
CA HIS A 580 -24.25 3.36 -13.73
C HIS A 580 -24.44 4.87 -13.67
N MET A 581 -25.42 5.30 -12.90
CA MET A 581 -25.85 6.69 -12.79
C MET A 581 -25.59 7.19 -11.38
N LEU A 582 -24.86 8.29 -11.26
CA LEU A 582 -24.55 8.95 -10.00
C LEU A 582 -25.41 10.19 -9.83
N ALA A 583 -26.03 10.33 -8.67
CA ALA A 583 -26.58 11.58 -8.16
C ALA A 583 -25.79 12.04 -6.94
N LEU A 584 -25.20 13.24 -7.02
CA LEU A 584 -24.57 13.97 -5.91
C LEU A 584 -25.43 15.14 -5.45
N ARG A 585 -26.36 15.57 -6.32
CA ARG A 585 -27.37 16.59 -6.01
C ARG A 585 -28.73 16.17 -6.58
N THR A 586 -29.80 16.75 -6.05
CA THR A 586 -31.11 16.69 -6.72
C THR A 586 -31.09 17.51 -8.02
N HIS A 587 -32.11 17.33 -8.87
CA HIS A 587 -32.31 18.14 -10.08
C HIS A 587 -32.48 19.65 -9.78
N ASP A 588 -32.82 20.01 -8.54
CA ASP A 588 -32.90 21.41 -8.07
C ASP A 588 -31.57 21.92 -7.48
N GLY A 589 -30.52 21.09 -7.50
CA GLY A 589 -29.17 21.46 -7.07
C GLY A 589 -28.89 21.32 -5.56
N VAL A 590 -29.79 20.65 -4.81
CA VAL A 590 -29.59 20.37 -3.38
C VAL A 590 -28.62 19.19 -3.21
N PRO A 591 -27.50 19.35 -2.47
CA PRO A 591 -26.58 18.23 -2.22
C PRO A 591 -27.24 17.06 -1.51
N VAL A 592 -26.91 15.84 -1.94
CA VAL A 592 -27.35 14.57 -1.34
C VAL A 592 -26.16 13.64 -1.12
N PRO A 593 -26.24 12.65 -0.22
CA PRO A 593 -25.24 11.59 -0.19
C PRO A 593 -25.12 10.92 -1.57
N PRO A 594 -23.92 10.50 -2.00
CA PRO A 594 -23.75 9.84 -3.28
C PRO A 594 -24.68 8.63 -3.45
N ALA A 595 -25.50 8.67 -4.50
CA ALA A 595 -26.43 7.59 -4.82
C ALA A 595 -26.15 7.05 -6.23
N TRP A 596 -25.84 5.75 -6.30
CA TRP A 596 -25.60 5.04 -7.55
C TRP A 596 -26.81 4.18 -7.94
N THR A 597 -27.24 4.30 -9.18
CA THR A 597 -28.28 3.42 -9.77
C THR A 597 -27.66 2.62 -10.92
N GLY A 598 -27.78 1.29 -10.87
CA GLY A 598 -27.34 0.38 -11.91
C GLY A 598 -28.50 -0.02 -12.82
N LEU A 599 -28.31 0.05 -14.14
CA LEU A 599 -29.31 -0.38 -15.13
C LEU A 599 -28.67 -1.33 -16.16
N GLU A 600 -29.47 -2.24 -16.68
CA GLU A 600 -29.10 -3.05 -17.85
C GLU A 600 -29.35 -2.23 -19.12
N LEU A 601 -28.42 -2.25 -20.07
CA LEU A 601 -28.61 -1.61 -21.36
C LEU A 601 -29.15 -2.64 -22.36
N ALA A 602 -30.47 -2.61 -22.58
CA ALA A 602 -31.11 -3.47 -23.56
C ALA A 602 -30.91 -2.97 -25.00
N VAL A 603 -31.05 -3.88 -25.98
CA VAL A 603 -31.09 -3.49 -27.39
C VAL A 603 -32.38 -2.73 -27.64
N HIS A 604 -32.24 -1.47 -28.05
CA HIS A 604 -33.39 -0.61 -28.31
C HIS A 604 -34.15 -1.06 -29.58
N PRO A 605 -35.51 -1.06 -29.59
CA PRO A 605 -36.29 -1.50 -30.75
C PRO A 605 -36.01 -0.76 -32.06
N SER A 606 -35.61 0.52 -31.97
CA SER A 606 -35.23 1.35 -33.12
C SER A 606 -33.80 1.09 -33.63
N CYS A 607 -33.02 0.23 -32.96
CA CYS A 607 -31.65 -0.07 -33.37
C CYS A 607 -31.64 -1.03 -34.56
N GLY A 608 -31.10 -0.57 -35.70
CA GLY A 608 -30.94 -1.39 -36.91
C GLY A 608 -29.85 -2.46 -36.82
N GLY A 609 -29.08 -2.53 -35.73
CA GLY A 609 -28.05 -3.55 -35.51
C GLY A 609 -26.75 -3.39 -36.32
N GLU A 610 -26.68 -2.42 -37.24
CA GLU A 610 -25.53 -2.18 -38.14
C GLU A 610 -24.48 -1.19 -37.60
N HIS A 611 -24.61 -0.74 -36.34
CA HIS A 611 -23.76 0.28 -35.72
C HIS A 611 -22.80 -0.31 -34.68
#